data_AF-A0A9D1DBL1-F1
#
_entry.id   AF-A0A9D1DBL1-F1
#
_cell.length_a   1.000
_cell.length_b   1.000
_cell.length_c   1.000
_cell.angle_alpha   90.00
_cell.angle_beta   90.00
_cell.angle_gamma   90.00
#
_symmetry.space_group_name_H-M   'P 1'
#
loop_
_entity.id
_entity.type
_entity.pdbx_description
1 polymer ?
#
loop_
_entity_poly.entity_id
_entity_poly.type
_entity_poly.pdbx_seq_one_letter_code
_entity_poly.pdbx_strand_id
1 'polypeptide(L)'
;MKKFLAIVPAAAAVLALAAFGACSRGTASEYTAEVSSEDLVVFTAPEVSADMSVKDYFDGLVEEGLLTYTISGGMVTSINGVSNPADYSYCWMFYSDLTELDGVIYGNAEWGAYEYGGKTLASCAYGIEEMPVVEGYTYAAVYTRLS
;
A
#
# COMPACT_ATOMS: atom_id res chain seq x y z
N MET A 1 -2.46 -24.15 -64.39
CA MET A 1 -3.72 -24.92 -64.58
C MET A 1 -3.65 -26.22 -63.78
N LYS A 2 -4.42 -26.32 -62.69
CA LYS A 2 -4.86 -27.54 -61.96
C LYS A 2 -5.60 -27.02 -60.70
N LYS A 3 -6.88 -26.68 -60.87
CA LYS A 3 -8.08 -27.46 -60.52
C LYS A 3 -8.39 -27.40 -59.02
N PHE A 4 -9.44 -26.65 -58.74
CA PHE A 4 -10.23 -26.55 -57.52
C PHE A 4 -10.58 -27.93 -56.94
N LEU A 5 -10.60 -28.04 -55.62
CA LEU A 5 -11.66 -28.76 -54.92
C LEU A 5 -11.89 -28.07 -53.56
N ALA A 6 -13.07 -27.47 -53.42
CA ALA A 6 -13.60 -26.93 -52.18
C ALA A 6 -14.34 -28.03 -51.43
N ILE A 7 -14.14 -28.15 -50.12
CA ILE A 7 -15.07 -28.80 -49.18
C ILE A 7 -15.08 -27.98 -47.87
N VAL A 8 -16.26 -27.44 -47.56
CA VAL A 8 -16.77 -26.82 -46.32
C VAL A 8 -18.23 -27.34 -46.23
N PRO A 9 -18.96 -27.46 -45.08
CA PRO A 9 -18.72 -26.99 -43.71
C PRO A 9 -18.98 -28.04 -42.60
N ALA A 10 -18.58 -27.75 -41.35
CA ALA A 10 -19.44 -28.02 -40.18
C ALA A 10 -18.98 -27.17 -39.00
N ALA A 11 -19.89 -26.34 -38.51
CA ALA A 11 -19.73 -25.45 -37.39
C ALA A 11 -19.66 -26.22 -36.06
N ALA A 12 -18.74 -25.79 -35.19
CA ALA A 12 -18.92 -25.85 -33.74
C ALA A 12 -18.15 -24.67 -33.15
N ALA A 13 -18.80 -23.50 -33.16
CA ALA A 13 -18.44 -22.40 -32.30
C ALA A 13 -18.72 -22.83 -30.86
N VAL A 14 -17.68 -22.93 -30.04
CA VAL A 14 -17.81 -22.73 -28.60
C VAL A 14 -16.86 -21.60 -28.26
N LEU A 15 -17.40 -20.38 -28.27
CA LEU A 15 -16.88 -19.28 -27.48
C LEU A 15 -16.85 -19.77 -26.02
N ALA A 16 -15.67 -20.12 -25.53
CA ALA A 16 -15.41 -20.03 -24.10
C ALA A 16 -15.00 -18.58 -23.84
N LEU A 17 -16.00 -17.69 -23.76
CA LEU A 17 -15.90 -16.46 -22.99
C LEU A 17 -15.58 -16.88 -21.56
N ALA A 18 -14.30 -17.00 -21.23
CA ALA A 18 -13.85 -16.94 -19.85
C ALA A 18 -14.02 -15.48 -19.40
N ALA A 19 -15.28 -15.16 -19.10
CA ALA A 19 -15.64 -14.09 -18.19
C ALA A 19 -15.04 -14.45 -16.82
N PHE A 20 -13.75 -14.19 -16.65
CA PHE A 20 -13.26 -13.87 -15.32
C PHE A 20 -13.87 -12.52 -14.98
N GLY A 21 -14.63 -12.55 -13.90
CA GLY A 21 -15.62 -11.55 -13.59
C GLY A 21 -15.02 -10.16 -13.63
N ALA A 22 -15.66 -9.30 -14.40
CA ALA A 22 -15.93 -7.97 -13.90
C ALA A 22 -16.69 -8.15 -12.57
N CYS A 23 -15.96 -8.41 -11.49
CA CYS A 23 -16.38 -7.93 -10.19
C CYS A 23 -16.45 -6.42 -10.38
N SER A 24 -17.66 -5.90 -10.59
CA SER A 24 -17.96 -4.53 -10.24
C SER A 24 -17.73 -4.45 -8.73
N ARG A 25 -16.47 -4.26 -8.32
CA ARG A 25 -16.13 -3.84 -6.97
C ARG A 25 -16.71 -2.44 -6.89
N GLY A 26 -17.90 -2.36 -6.29
CA GLY A 26 -18.66 -1.13 -6.21
C GLY A 26 -17.74 -0.05 -5.67
N THR A 27 -17.58 1.02 -6.44
CA THR A 27 -16.99 2.32 -6.08
C THR A 27 -16.10 2.27 -4.84
N ALA A 28 -15.07 1.42 -4.88
CA ALA A 28 -14.08 1.34 -3.82
C ALA A 28 -13.14 2.52 -4.04
N SER A 29 -12.86 3.29 -2.99
CA SER A 29 -11.74 4.24 -2.99
C SER A 29 -10.52 3.52 -3.58
N GLU A 30 -10.02 3.97 -4.72
CA GLU A 30 -8.78 3.45 -5.30
C GLU A 30 -7.67 3.71 -4.27
N TYR A 31 -7.04 2.66 -3.74
CA TYR A 31 -5.88 2.81 -2.88
C TYR A 31 -4.76 3.41 -3.73
N THR A 32 -4.25 4.56 -3.30
CA THR A 32 -3.19 5.25 -4.03
C THR A 32 -2.02 5.55 -3.12
N ALA A 33 -0.84 5.56 -3.72
CA ALA A 33 0.38 6.03 -3.11
C ALA A 33 0.94 7.17 -3.97
N GLU A 34 1.32 8.27 -3.34
CA GLU A 34 2.02 9.37 -3.99
C GLU A 34 3.45 8.94 -4.36
N VAL A 35 4.06 8.13 -3.49
CA VAL A 35 5.38 7.51 -3.70
C VAL A 35 5.31 6.05 -3.29
N SER A 36 5.89 5.17 -4.11
CA SER A 36 6.20 3.79 -3.75
C SER A 36 7.54 3.40 -4.39
N SER A 37 8.61 3.49 -3.60
CA SER A 37 10.00 3.21 -4.01
C SER A 37 10.67 2.23 -3.06
N GLU A 38 11.97 2.01 -3.26
CA GLU A 38 12.82 1.15 -2.42
C GLU A 38 13.16 1.77 -1.05
N ASP A 39 12.97 3.08 -0.89
CA ASP A 39 13.37 3.83 0.30
C ASP A 39 12.23 4.68 0.91
N LEU A 40 11.11 4.83 0.20
CA LEU A 40 10.02 5.70 0.59
C LEU A 40 8.67 5.19 0.07
N VAL A 41 7.68 5.14 0.96
CA VAL A 41 6.27 5.00 0.58
C VAL A 41 5.51 6.14 1.22
N VAL A 42 4.71 6.88 0.46
CA VAL A 42 3.88 7.96 0.97
C VAL A 42 2.49 7.89 0.39
N PHE A 43 1.49 8.09 1.25
CA PHE A 43 0.12 8.31 0.83
C PHE A 43 -0.54 9.37 1.71
N THR A 44 -1.46 10.12 1.11
CA THR A 44 -2.44 10.92 1.85
C THR A 44 -3.75 10.15 1.83
N ALA A 45 -4.31 9.90 3.02
CA ALA A 45 -5.49 9.09 3.17
C ALA A 45 -6.69 9.73 2.45
N PRO A 46 -7.35 9.02 1.51
CA PRO A 46 -8.63 9.45 0.95
C PRO A 46 -9.73 9.33 2.01
N GLU A 47 -10.99 9.57 1.61
CA GLU A 47 -12.13 9.14 2.41
C GLU A 47 -12.06 7.62 2.60
N VAL A 48 -11.96 7.18 3.85
CA VAL A 48 -11.80 5.78 4.24
C VAL A 48 -12.91 5.35 5.20
N SER A 49 -13.12 4.04 5.32
CA SER A 49 -14.03 3.52 6.34
C SER A 49 -13.53 3.85 7.75
N ALA A 50 -14.46 3.99 8.69
CA ALA A 50 -14.12 4.00 10.11
C ALA A 50 -13.30 2.74 10.46
N ASP A 51 -12.34 2.90 11.38
CA ASP A 51 -11.47 1.84 11.92
C ASP A 51 -10.39 1.29 10.97
N MET A 52 -10.11 1.94 9.83
CA MET A 52 -9.01 1.53 8.95
C MET A 52 -7.64 1.75 9.61
N SER A 53 -6.77 0.73 9.59
CA SER A 53 -5.36 0.85 10.00
C SER A 53 -4.42 1.11 8.83
N VAL A 54 -3.18 1.52 9.10
CA VAL A 54 -2.14 1.66 8.08
C VAL A 54 -1.87 0.31 7.41
N LYS A 55 -1.97 -0.80 8.15
CA LYS A 55 -1.87 -2.14 7.59
C LYS A 55 -2.98 -2.41 6.57
N ASP A 56 -4.23 -2.08 6.89
CA ASP A 56 -5.35 -2.29 5.97
C ASP A 56 -5.17 -1.48 4.68
N TYR A 57 -4.68 -0.24 4.80
CA TYR A 57 -4.36 0.58 3.63
C TYR A 57 -3.19 -0.01 2.82
N PHE A 58 -2.14 -0.51 3.49
CA PHE A 58 -1.04 -1.22 2.83
C PHE A 58 -1.50 -2.50 2.12
N ASP A 59 -2.42 -3.26 2.71
CA ASP A 59 -3.04 -4.42 2.05
C ASP A 59 -3.80 -3.99 0.78
N GLY A 60 -4.52 -2.87 0.85
CA GLY A 60 -5.14 -2.25 -0.32
C GLY A 60 -4.12 -1.88 -1.41
N LEU A 61 -3.00 -1.27 -1.06
CA LEU A 61 -1.92 -0.97 -2.00
C LEU A 61 -1.29 -2.23 -2.61
N VAL A 62 -1.22 -3.33 -1.86
CA VAL A 62 -0.80 -4.64 -2.38
C VAL A 62 -1.81 -5.19 -3.37
N GLU A 63 -3.11 -5.10 -3.08
CA GLU A 63 -4.17 -5.54 -4.01
C GLU A 63 -4.13 -4.78 -5.34
N GLU A 64 -3.78 -3.49 -5.31
CA GLU A 64 -3.60 -2.65 -6.51
C GLU A 64 -2.24 -2.86 -7.20
N GLY A 65 -1.35 -3.68 -6.64
CA GLY A 65 -0.01 -3.95 -7.19
C GLY A 65 0.96 -2.77 -7.09
N LEU A 66 0.68 -1.81 -6.18
CA LEU A 66 1.47 -0.60 -5.97
C LEU A 66 2.55 -0.78 -4.90
N LEU A 67 2.43 -1.82 -4.08
CA LEU A 67 3.31 -2.08 -2.94
C LEU A 67 3.54 -3.58 -2.79
N THR A 68 4.70 -3.95 -2.26
CA THR A 68 4.90 -5.26 -1.61
C THR A 68 5.48 -5.02 -0.23
N TYR A 69 5.06 -5.79 0.77
CA TYR A 69 5.63 -5.66 2.11
C TYR A 69 5.52 -6.97 2.90
N THR A 70 6.29 -7.07 3.98
CA THR A 70 6.23 -8.19 4.92
C THR A 70 6.15 -7.68 6.36
N ILE A 71 5.35 -8.33 7.20
CA ILE A 71 5.31 -8.14 8.64
C ILE A 71 5.79 -9.43 9.31
N SER A 72 6.60 -9.31 10.35
CA SER A 72 6.92 -10.40 11.27
C SER A 72 6.98 -9.88 12.70
N GLY A 73 6.30 -10.56 13.62
CA GLY A 73 6.27 -10.18 15.03
C GLY A 73 5.75 -8.76 15.29
N GLY A 74 4.76 -8.30 14.51
CA GLY A 74 4.18 -6.95 14.62
C GLY A 74 5.03 -5.82 14.03
N MET A 75 6.17 -6.14 13.40
CA MET A 75 7.04 -5.16 12.76
C MET A 75 7.11 -5.39 11.25
N VAL A 76 7.11 -4.31 10.47
CA VAL A 76 7.39 -4.38 9.04
C VAL A 76 8.86 -4.73 8.84
N THR A 77 9.11 -5.84 8.16
CA THR A 77 10.44 -6.39 7.92
C THR A 77 10.98 -6.09 6.53
N SER A 78 10.10 -5.84 5.55
CA SER A 78 10.50 -5.37 4.23
C SER A 78 9.39 -4.62 3.52
N ILE A 79 9.77 -3.70 2.63
CA ILE A 79 8.89 -3.03 1.67
C ILE A 79 9.61 -3.00 0.32
N ASN A 80 8.89 -3.28 -0.77
CA ASN A 80 9.39 -3.22 -2.15
C ASN A 80 10.76 -3.90 -2.37
N GLY A 81 10.95 -5.05 -1.71
CA GLY A 81 12.18 -5.84 -1.79
C GLY A 81 13.33 -5.39 -0.86
N VAL A 82 13.22 -4.25 -0.19
CA VAL A 82 14.21 -3.76 0.77
C VAL A 82 13.87 -4.24 2.18
N SER A 83 14.74 -5.07 2.74
CA SER A 83 14.55 -5.69 4.05
C SER A 83 15.38 -5.01 5.12
N ASN A 84 14.85 -4.96 6.36
CA ASN A 84 15.63 -4.52 7.51
C ASN A 84 16.81 -5.48 7.71
N PRO A 85 18.06 -5.00 7.79
CA PRO A 85 19.21 -5.84 8.09
C PRO A 85 19.12 -6.41 9.51
N ALA A 86 19.75 -7.57 9.73
CA ALA A 86 19.72 -8.25 11.03
C ALA A 86 20.42 -7.46 12.15
N ASP A 87 21.33 -6.55 11.80
CA ASP A 87 22.01 -5.64 12.73
C ASP A 87 21.20 -4.38 13.03
N TYR A 88 20.04 -4.20 12.40
CA TYR A 88 19.19 -3.02 12.50
C TYR A 88 19.93 -1.71 12.22
N SER A 89 21.00 -1.72 11.42
CA SER A 89 21.67 -0.49 10.97
C SER A 89 20.74 0.40 10.12
N TYR A 90 19.70 -0.20 9.54
CA TYR A 90 18.59 0.47 8.90
C TYR A 90 17.27 -0.19 9.32
N CYS A 91 16.17 0.56 9.25
CA CYS A 91 14.83 0.02 9.39
C CYS A 91 13.79 0.87 8.65
N TRP A 92 12.67 0.23 8.28
CA TRP A 92 11.46 0.93 7.89
C TRP A 92 10.82 1.62 9.10
N MET A 93 10.87 2.94 9.11
CA MET A 93 10.26 3.79 10.14
C MET A 93 8.99 4.44 9.60
N PHE A 94 7.97 4.57 10.44
CA PHE A 94 6.67 5.11 10.05
C PHE A 94 6.47 6.50 10.65
N TYR A 95 5.93 7.41 9.84
CA TYR A 95 5.67 8.79 10.20
C TYR A 95 4.28 9.21 9.72
N SER A 96 3.65 10.14 10.45
CA SER A 96 2.40 10.77 10.04
C SER A 96 2.25 12.17 10.64
N ASP A 97 1.48 13.04 10.00
CA ASP A 97 1.00 14.29 10.61
C ASP A 97 -0.18 14.05 11.58
N LEU A 98 -0.67 12.82 11.72
CA LEU A 98 -1.61 12.41 12.76
C LEU A 98 -0.89 12.21 14.09
N THR A 99 -0.93 13.24 14.93
CA THR A 99 -0.25 13.25 16.23
C THR A 99 -1.16 12.86 17.39
N GLU A 100 -2.44 13.26 17.35
CA GLU A 100 -3.43 12.95 18.37
C GLU A 100 -4.80 12.72 17.74
N LEU A 101 -5.52 11.72 18.23
CA LEU A 101 -6.92 11.46 17.89
C LEU A 101 -7.65 11.02 19.16
N ASP A 102 -8.76 11.67 19.49
CA ASP A 102 -9.60 11.37 20.65
C ASP A 102 -8.84 11.27 21.99
N GLY A 103 -7.79 12.08 22.16
CA GLY A 103 -6.95 12.09 23.37
C GLY A 103 -5.87 11.01 23.40
N VAL A 104 -5.71 10.22 22.34
CA VAL A 104 -4.65 9.22 22.18
C VAL A 104 -3.54 9.79 21.29
N ILE A 105 -2.30 9.72 21.76
CA ILE A 105 -1.12 10.21 21.02
C ILE A 105 -0.64 9.13 20.04
N TYR A 106 -0.74 9.42 18.74
CA TYR A 106 -0.35 8.53 17.65
C TYR A 106 0.99 8.89 17.02
N GLY A 107 1.52 10.09 17.25
CA GLY A 107 2.79 10.53 16.69
C GLY A 107 3.53 11.49 17.60
N ASN A 108 4.85 11.35 17.67
CA ASN A 108 5.72 12.24 18.43
C ASN A 108 6.97 12.64 17.63
N ALA A 109 7.08 13.94 17.32
CA ALA A 109 8.19 14.49 16.55
C ALA A 109 9.54 14.46 17.30
N GLU A 110 9.52 14.37 18.64
CA GLU A 110 10.73 14.24 19.45
C GLU A 110 11.38 12.85 19.32
N TRP A 111 10.60 11.83 18.93
CA TRP A 111 11.11 10.48 18.66
C TRP A 111 11.65 10.33 17.24
N GLY A 112 11.30 11.27 16.36
CA GLY A 112 11.73 11.33 14.97
C GLY A 112 10.75 12.17 14.16
N ALA A 113 11.26 12.84 13.13
CA ALA A 113 10.45 13.63 12.22
C ALA A 113 10.92 13.45 10.77
N TYR A 114 9.99 13.53 9.83
CA TYR A 114 10.25 13.46 8.41
C TYR A 114 9.52 14.58 7.67
N GLU A 115 10.23 15.35 6.86
CA GLU A 115 9.66 16.44 6.07
C GLU A 115 9.19 15.94 4.71
N TYR A 116 7.91 16.10 4.41
CA TYR A 116 7.34 15.72 3.11
C TYR A 116 6.23 16.70 2.70
N GLY A 117 6.26 17.18 1.46
CA GLY A 117 5.20 18.05 0.93
C GLY A 117 5.00 19.36 1.71
N GLY A 118 6.01 19.85 2.44
CA GLY A 118 5.90 21.01 3.32
C GLY A 118 5.23 20.74 4.66
N LYS A 119 4.97 19.47 5.00
CA LYS A 119 4.50 19.01 6.31
C LYS A 119 5.65 18.35 7.09
N THR A 120 5.62 18.54 8.41
CA THR A 120 6.40 17.74 9.35
C THR A 120 5.58 16.53 9.78
N LEU A 121 6.04 15.33 9.42
CA LEU A 121 5.46 14.07 9.85
C LEU A 121 6.19 13.58 11.10
N ALA A 122 5.44 13.32 12.17
CA ALA A 122 5.96 12.83 13.45
C ALA A 122 6.12 11.31 13.41
N SER A 123 7.12 10.76 14.11
CA SER A 123 7.30 9.31 14.23
C SER A 123 6.08 8.67 14.90
N CYS A 124 5.51 7.66 14.26
CA CYS A 124 4.34 6.96 14.76
C CYS A 124 4.64 6.24 16.09
N ALA A 125 3.75 6.40 17.06
CA ALA A 125 3.86 5.77 18.38
C ALA A 125 3.46 4.29 18.38
N TYR A 126 2.71 3.88 17.35
CA TYR A 126 2.15 2.53 17.20
C TYR A 126 2.60 1.88 15.89
N GLY A 127 2.63 0.55 15.87
CA GLY A 127 2.85 -0.22 14.65
C GLY A 127 1.70 -0.07 13.66
N ILE A 128 1.91 -0.47 12.40
CA ILE A 128 0.93 -0.25 11.32
C ILE A 128 -0.40 -0.98 11.53
N GLU A 129 -0.44 -2.00 12.39
CA GLU A 129 -1.66 -2.71 12.78
C GLU A 129 -2.57 -1.88 13.70
N GLU A 130 -2.01 -0.91 14.42
CA GLU A 130 -2.72 -0.10 15.43
C GLU A 130 -2.75 1.39 15.07
N MET A 131 -1.94 1.82 14.11
CA MET A 131 -1.94 3.20 13.61
C MET A 131 -3.17 3.43 12.71
N PRO A 132 -4.10 4.32 13.07
CA PRO A 132 -5.30 4.57 12.29
C PRO A 132 -4.98 5.40 11.04
N VAL A 133 -5.74 5.15 9.99
CA VAL A 133 -5.77 5.94 8.76
C VAL A 133 -6.99 6.86 8.82
N VAL A 134 -6.72 8.16 8.85
CA VAL A 134 -7.75 9.20 8.95
C VAL A 134 -7.65 10.09 7.71
N GLU A 135 -8.81 10.34 7.08
CA GLU A 135 -8.90 11.17 5.87
C GLU A 135 -8.10 12.48 6.00
N GLY A 136 -7.33 12.80 4.94
CA GLY A 136 -6.57 14.04 4.82
C GLY A 136 -5.22 14.04 5.54
N TYR A 137 -4.94 13.06 6.41
CA TYR A 137 -3.63 12.87 7.01
C TYR A 137 -2.68 12.16 6.03
N THR A 138 -1.41 12.51 6.13
CA THR A 138 -0.31 11.98 5.33
C THR A 138 0.46 10.96 6.16
N TYR A 139 0.83 9.85 5.53
CA TYR A 139 1.55 8.74 6.14
C TYR A 139 2.75 8.38 5.28
N ALA A 140 3.89 8.15 5.92
CA ALA A 140 5.12 7.79 5.25
C ALA A 140 5.79 6.58 5.91
N ALA A 141 6.22 5.61 5.11
CA ALA A 141 7.21 4.61 5.50
C ALA A 141 8.55 5.01 4.88
N VAL A 142 9.59 5.15 5.71
CA VAL A 142 10.89 5.68 5.29
C VAL A 142 11.98 4.70 5.73
N TYR A 143 12.77 4.23 4.77
CA TYR A 143 13.91 3.38 5.06
C TYR A 143 15.06 4.22 5.64
N THR A 144 15.21 4.16 6.96
CA THR A 144 16.01 5.10 7.73
C THR A 144 17.22 4.40 8.32
N ARG A 145 18.37 5.07 8.31
CA ARG A 145 19.57 4.61 9.04
C ARG A 145 19.39 4.87 10.54
N LEU A 146 19.57 3.85 11.38
CA LEU A 146 19.62 4.04 12.83
C LEU A 146 21.03 4.49 13.24
N SER A 147 21.11 5.55 14.05
CA SER A 147 22.36 6.18 14.52
C SER A 147 22.83 5.62 15.85
#